data_AF-A0A937AUY7-F1
#
_entry.id   AF-A0A937AUY7-F1
#
_cell.length_a   1.000
_cell.length_b   1.000
_cell.length_c   1.000
_cell.angle_alpha   90.00
_cell.angle_beta   90.00
_cell.angle_gamma   90.00
#
_symmetry.space_group_name_H-M   'P 1'
#
loop_
_entity.id
_entity.type
_entity.pdbx_description
1 polymer ?
#
loop_
_entity_poly.entity_id
_entity_poly.type
_entity_poly.pdbx_seq_one_letter_code
_entity_poly.pdbx_strand_id
1 'polypeptide(L)'
;MLRGIFSLLAMVFSILVVYAQQVPKTWFQMDFNKDSFYGISLYKAYDFLKERNKKSEPIIVAVLDSGIDTTHEDLKPILWRNPKEIPGNNKDDDGNGYVDDVYGWNFLGNKDGRNIKKASDERSRIFHRWKDQFANKNLNPEEMTLQQREQFFIWKKAMNQMNFSHEEQMELMFIEVTTKALKKHDKILRQEMGCEEYTCEKLENFQPASKMGKEAKLGFLTCMKMIGLDAEEKNTVLLSQLDEYIDGKKTAFESKEKAPPDYRAEIIGDNYYNLNDRFYGNGDVMGPNPDHGTHVSGLIAAQRNNGIGIDGVADNVRIMMLRVVH
;
A
#
# COMPACT_ATOMS: atom_id res chain seq x y z
N MET A 1 11.70 3.69 -2.40
CA MET A 1 12.49 3.02 -3.44
C MET A 1 12.16 3.67 -4.79
N LEU A 2 12.48 4.97 -4.94
CA LEU A 2 12.05 5.81 -6.09
C LEU A 2 13.07 6.95 -6.32
N ARG A 3 14.36 6.67 -6.08
CA ARG A 3 15.47 7.63 -6.16
C ARG A 3 16.51 7.28 -7.23
N GLY A 4 16.21 6.34 -8.12
CA GLY A 4 17.20 5.75 -9.03
C GLY A 4 16.88 5.83 -10.52
N ILE A 5 15.97 6.71 -10.98
CA ILE A 5 15.52 6.68 -12.40
C ILE A 5 16.30 7.65 -13.31
N PHE A 6 17.13 8.55 -12.79
CA PHE A 6 17.84 9.51 -13.63
C PHE A 6 19.34 9.25 -13.71
N SER A 7 19.71 8.23 -14.48
CA SER A 7 21.00 8.14 -15.19
C SER A 7 20.95 7.03 -16.23
N LEU A 8 20.50 7.32 -17.45
CA LEU A 8 21.06 6.73 -18.68
C LEU A 8 20.37 7.35 -19.91
N LEU A 9 20.94 8.44 -20.42
CA LEU A 9 20.64 8.98 -21.75
C LEU A 9 21.92 8.91 -22.58
N ALA A 10 22.26 7.68 -22.98
CA ALA A 10 23.10 7.34 -24.14
C ALA A 10 23.56 5.86 -24.01
N MET A 11 22.78 4.92 -24.57
CA MET A 11 23.38 3.66 -24.99
C MET A 11 22.65 3.14 -26.23
N VAL A 12 23.39 3.16 -27.33
CA VAL A 12 23.04 2.64 -28.64
C VAL A 12 22.74 1.14 -28.53
N PHE A 13 21.65 0.75 -29.19
CA PHE A 13 21.15 -0.62 -29.33
C PHE A 13 22.26 -1.64 -29.59
N SER A 14 22.42 -2.58 -28.65
CA SER A 14 22.91 -3.93 -28.92
C SER A 14 21.91 -4.87 -28.24
N ILE A 15 20.96 -5.40 -29.01
CA ILE A 15 19.99 -6.37 -28.50
C ILE A 15 20.73 -7.69 -28.33
N LEU A 16 21.33 -7.90 -27.16
CA LEU A 16 21.56 -9.25 -26.66
C LEU A 16 20.22 -9.71 -26.10
N VAL A 17 19.58 -10.66 -26.79
CA VAL A 17 18.44 -11.39 -26.23
C VAL A 17 19.02 -12.30 -25.14
N VAL A 18 19.13 -11.76 -23.94
CA VAL A 18 19.30 -12.57 -22.74
C VAL A 18 17.94 -13.22 -22.51
N TYR A 19 17.85 -14.53 -22.65
CA TYR A 19 16.71 -15.28 -22.12
C TYR A 19 16.75 -15.10 -20.60
N ALA A 20 15.98 -14.14 -20.09
CA ALA A 20 15.78 -14.00 -18.67
C ALA A 20 15.15 -15.30 -18.16
N GLN A 21 15.82 -15.97 -17.22
CA GLN A 21 15.26 -17.11 -16.52
C GLN A 21 13.94 -16.67 -15.90
N GLN A 22 12.87 -17.41 -16.13
CA GLN A 22 11.57 -17.11 -15.53
C GLN A 22 11.71 -17.17 -14.01
N VAL A 23 11.48 -16.04 -13.35
CA VAL A 23 11.61 -15.92 -11.89
C VAL A 23 10.44 -16.69 -11.25
N PRO A 24 10.70 -17.70 -10.40
CA PRO A 24 9.63 -18.40 -9.70
C PRO A 24 8.83 -17.44 -8.81
N LYS A 25 7.49 -17.62 -8.74
CA LYS A 25 6.62 -16.77 -7.91
C LYS A 25 7.04 -16.74 -6.42
N THR A 26 7.70 -17.79 -5.93
CA THR A 26 8.19 -17.93 -4.54
C THR A 26 9.72 -17.79 -4.40
N TRP A 27 10.39 -17.11 -5.34
CA TRP A 27 11.85 -16.93 -5.32
C TRP A 27 12.40 -16.40 -3.99
N PHE A 28 11.64 -15.55 -3.30
CA PHE A 28 12.02 -14.96 -2.02
C PHE A 28 12.17 -15.99 -0.89
N GLN A 29 11.62 -17.20 -1.06
CA GLN A 29 11.77 -18.31 -0.12
C GLN A 29 12.98 -19.21 -0.41
N MET A 30 13.58 -19.08 -1.59
CA MET A 30 14.60 -19.99 -2.11
C MET A 30 15.98 -19.76 -1.49
N ASP A 31 16.92 -20.69 -1.73
CA ASP A 31 18.32 -20.62 -1.29
C ASP A 31 19.23 -20.32 -2.48
N PHE A 32 20.19 -19.41 -2.30
CA PHE A 32 21.09 -19.01 -3.38
C PHE A 32 21.95 -20.15 -3.91
N ASN A 33 22.51 -20.99 -3.04
CA ASN A 33 23.41 -22.07 -3.46
C ASN A 33 22.67 -23.21 -4.13
N LYS A 34 21.41 -23.44 -3.75
CA LYS A 34 20.57 -24.52 -4.28
C LYS A 34 19.82 -24.10 -5.55
N ASP A 35 19.22 -22.92 -5.52
CA ASP A 35 18.22 -22.48 -6.49
C ASP A 35 18.71 -21.29 -7.34
N SER A 36 19.88 -20.71 -7.03
CA SER A 36 20.44 -19.50 -7.68
C SER A 36 19.61 -18.22 -7.48
N PHE A 37 18.73 -18.18 -6.48
CA PHE A 37 17.95 -17.00 -6.10
C PHE A 37 18.33 -16.49 -4.71
N TYR A 38 18.47 -15.17 -4.56
CA TYR A 38 18.76 -14.52 -3.28
C TYR A 38 17.51 -14.44 -2.37
N GLY A 39 16.95 -15.60 -2.01
CA GLY A 39 15.86 -15.72 -1.05
C GLY A 39 16.34 -15.91 0.39
N ILE A 40 15.39 -16.06 1.31
CA ILE A 40 15.66 -16.22 2.75
C ILE A 40 16.12 -17.64 3.15
N SER A 41 16.28 -18.55 2.18
CA SER A 41 16.64 -19.95 2.41
C SER A 41 15.65 -20.68 3.36
N LEU A 42 14.35 -20.45 3.15
CA LEU A 42 13.28 -20.86 4.06
C LEU A 42 13.28 -22.37 4.34
N TYR A 43 13.38 -23.17 3.28
CA TYR A 43 13.33 -24.63 3.40
C TYR A 43 14.52 -25.20 4.17
N LYS A 44 15.69 -24.57 4.07
CA LYS A 44 16.87 -24.93 4.85
C LYS A 44 16.65 -24.70 6.35
N ALA A 45 15.91 -23.66 6.72
CA ALA A 45 15.53 -23.42 8.11
C ALA A 45 14.54 -24.48 8.63
N TYR A 46 13.56 -24.89 7.81
CA TYR A 46 12.65 -25.98 8.15
C TYR A 46 13.39 -27.31 8.33
N ASP A 47 14.30 -27.66 7.41
CA ASP A 47 15.13 -28.86 7.50
C ASP A 47 15.97 -28.85 8.78
N PHE A 48 16.62 -27.72 9.10
CA PHE A 48 17.41 -27.54 10.31
C PHE A 48 16.61 -27.78 11.61
N LEU A 49 15.36 -27.30 11.67
CA LEU A 49 14.47 -27.49 12.81
C LEU A 49 13.98 -28.94 12.91
N LYS A 50 13.63 -29.54 11.78
CA LYS A 50 13.20 -30.94 11.69
C LYS A 50 14.28 -31.92 12.14
N GLU A 51 15.52 -31.73 11.68
CA GLU A 51 16.69 -32.53 12.09
C GLU A 51 16.93 -32.49 13.60
N ARG A 52 16.51 -31.42 14.27
CA ARG A 52 16.63 -31.23 15.73
C ARG A 52 15.38 -31.65 16.51
N ASN A 53 14.41 -32.29 15.85
CA ASN A 53 13.13 -32.66 16.43
C ASN A 53 12.43 -31.49 17.13
N LYS A 54 12.58 -30.27 16.62
CA LYS A 54 11.86 -29.09 17.13
C LYS A 54 10.41 -29.16 16.64
N LYS A 55 9.48 -29.09 17.59
CA LYS A 55 8.05 -29.00 17.30
C LYS A 55 7.66 -27.53 17.21
N SER A 56 6.78 -27.20 16.27
CA SER A 56 6.18 -25.88 16.18
C SER A 56 5.12 -25.71 17.28
N GLU A 57 5.05 -24.52 17.85
CA GLU A 57 4.06 -24.11 18.84
C GLU A 57 3.18 -23.02 18.23
N PRO A 58 1.84 -23.06 18.44
CA PRO A 58 0.97 -22.02 17.95
C PRO A 58 1.31 -20.64 18.52
N ILE A 59 1.53 -19.65 17.65
CA ILE A 59 1.73 -18.25 18.06
C ILE A 59 0.72 -17.34 17.37
N ILE A 60 0.42 -16.22 18.04
CA ILE A 60 -0.40 -15.14 17.49
C ILE A 60 0.55 -14.03 17.04
N VAL A 61 0.41 -13.59 15.79
CA VAL A 61 1.15 -12.45 15.24
C VAL A 61 0.16 -11.32 14.99
N ALA A 62 0.37 -10.18 15.67
CA ALA A 62 -0.39 -8.97 15.40
C ALA A 62 0.22 -8.23 14.20
N VAL A 63 -0.58 -8.02 13.16
CA VAL A 63 -0.20 -7.26 11.97
C VAL A 63 -0.82 -5.87 12.07
N LEU A 64 0.02 -4.83 12.09
CA LEU A 64 -0.40 -3.43 12.17
C LEU A 64 -0.36 -2.81 10.77
N ASP A 65 -1.49 -2.79 10.08
CA ASP A 65 -1.51 -2.47 8.64
C ASP A 65 -2.85 -1.82 8.19
N SER A 66 -3.15 -1.87 6.88
CA SER A 66 -4.31 -1.24 6.24
C SER A 66 -5.63 -1.99 6.42
N GLY A 67 -5.55 -3.21 6.96
CA GLY A 67 -6.64 -4.17 7.08
C GLY A 67 -6.27 -5.51 6.47
N ILE A 68 -7.15 -6.49 6.57
CA ILE A 68 -6.98 -7.83 5.99
C ILE A 68 -8.27 -8.30 5.33
N ASP A 69 -8.17 -8.91 4.16
CA ASP A 69 -9.29 -9.59 3.53
C ASP A 69 -9.60 -10.86 4.34
N THR A 70 -10.57 -10.74 5.24
CA THR A 70 -11.02 -11.84 6.09
C THR A 70 -11.74 -12.94 5.32
N THR A 71 -12.03 -12.73 4.04
CA THR A 71 -12.67 -13.71 3.15
C THR A 71 -11.69 -14.43 2.22
N HIS A 72 -10.44 -13.96 2.15
CA HIS A 72 -9.41 -14.54 1.30
C HIS A 72 -9.21 -16.04 1.61
N GLU A 73 -9.33 -16.88 0.59
CA GLU A 73 -9.34 -18.34 0.74
C GLU A 73 -8.08 -18.90 1.41
N ASP A 74 -6.93 -18.29 1.15
CA ASP A 74 -5.64 -18.70 1.68
C ASP A 74 -5.35 -18.16 3.10
N LEU A 75 -6.11 -17.15 3.56
CA LEU A 75 -5.87 -16.47 4.86
C LEU A 75 -6.96 -16.76 5.89
N LYS A 76 -8.20 -16.97 5.46
CA LYS A 76 -9.34 -17.24 6.36
C LYS A 76 -9.03 -18.34 7.41
N PRO A 77 -8.33 -19.45 7.09
CA PRO A 77 -8.02 -20.49 8.06
C PRO A 77 -6.96 -20.11 9.11
N ILE A 78 -6.18 -19.06 8.86
CA ILE A 78 -5.10 -18.60 9.73
C ILE A 78 -5.45 -17.32 10.50
N LEU A 79 -6.64 -16.75 10.33
CA LEU A 79 -7.07 -15.62 11.15
C LEU A 79 -7.15 -16.04 12.63
N TRP A 80 -6.54 -15.24 13.49
CA TRP A 80 -6.75 -15.34 14.93
C TRP A 80 -8.19 -14.99 15.25
N ARG A 81 -8.86 -15.82 16.04
CA ARG A 81 -10.20 -15.55 16.53
C ARG A 81 -10.16 -15.34 18.04
N ASN A 82 -10.66 -14.20 18.54
CA ASN A 82 -10.79 -13.98 19.98
C ASN A 82 -11.70 -15.07 20.57
N PRO A 83 -11.18 -15.99 21.42
CA PRO A 83 -11.96 -17.08 21.96
C PRO A 83 -12.99 -16.64 23.00
N LYS A 84 -12.90 -15.38 23.47
CA LYS A 84 -13.80 -14.83 24.48
C LYS A 84 -14.94 -14.00 23.89
N GLU A 85 -14.92 -13.76 22.58
CA GLU A 85 -15.97 -13.01 21.87
C GLU A 85 -17.02 -13.93 21.23
N ILE A 86 -18.27 -13.50 21.23
CA ILE A 86 -19.38 -14.10 20.48
C ILE A 86 -19.66 -13.21 19.27
N PRO A 87 -19.23 -13.61 18.05
CA PRO A 87 -19.30 -12.73 16.88
C PRO A 87 -20.70 -12.22 16.57
N GLY A 88 -20.81 -10.91 16.41
CA GLY A 88 -22.01 -10.23 15.89
C GLY A 88 -23.11 -10.07 16.93
N ASN A 89 -22.79 -10.18 18.23
CA ASN A 89 -23.77 -9.97 19.29
C ASN A 89 -23.84 -8.49 19.75
N ASN A 90 -22.98 -7.62 19.21
CA ASN A 90 -22.85 -6.20 19.55
C ASN A 90 -22.52 -5.95 21.03
N LYS A 91 -21.76 -6.86 21.65
CA LYS A 91 -21.28 -6.75 23.02
C LYS A 91 -19.76 -6.91 23.06
N ASP A 92 -19.18 -6.36 24.11
CA ASP A 92 -17.81 -6.64 24.53
C ASP A 92 -17.93 -7.78 25.55
N ASP A 93 -17.78 -9.03 25.09
CA ASP A 93 -18.04 -10.22 25.89
C ASP A 93 -16.90 -10.50 26.88
N ASP A 94 -15.68 -10.05 26.54
CA ASP A 94 -14.49 -10.28 27.34
C ASP A 94 -14.13 -9.09 28.27
N GLY A 95 -14.82 -7.96 28.12
CA GLY A 95 -14.69 -6.77 28.94
C GLY A 95 -13.41 -5.97 28.67
N ASN A 96 -12.81 -6.11 27.49
CA ASN A 96 -11.56 -5.45 27.12
C ASN A 96 -11.75 -4.02 26.57
N GLY A 97 -13.01 -3.60 26.36
CA GLY A 97 -13.42 -2.29 25.87
C GLY A 97 -13.64 -2.22 24.35
N TYR A 98 -13.57 -3.34 23.64
CA TYR A 98 -13.68 -3.44 22.19
C TYR A 98 -14.78 -4.42 21.78
N VAL A 99 -15.93 -3.87 21.38
CA VAL A 99 -17.12 -4.65 20.99
C VAL A 99 -16.87 -5.47 19.72
N ASP A 100 -17.09 -6.78 19.78
CA ASP A 100 -16.96 -7.71 18.65
C ASP A 100 -15.54 -7.69 18.01
N ASP A 101 -14.46 -7.65 18.80
CA ASP A 101 -13.06 -7.67 18.33
C ASP A 101 -12.58 -9.07 17.86
N VAL A 102 -13.39 -9.72 17.01
CA VAL A 102 -13.30 -11.13 16.65
C VAL A 102 -11.96 -11.51 16.01
N TYR A 103 -11.43 -10.69 15.10
CA TYR A 103 -10.18 -10.95 14.36
C TYR A 103 -9.06 -9.96 14.68
N GLY A 104 -9.27 -9.14 15.71
CA GLY A 104 -8.49 -7.95 16.01
C GLY A 104 -9.35 -6.69 15.96
N TRP A 105 -8.75 -5.53 15.69
CA TRP A 105 -9.40 -4.24 15.85
C TRP A 105 -9.04 -3.22 14.78
N ASN A 106 -9.98 -2.34 14.46
CA ASN A 106 -9.79 -1.25 13.52
C ASN A 106 -9.87 0.12 14.21
N PHE A 107 -8.72 0.77 14.32
CA PHE A 107 -8.56 2.12 14.90
C PHE A 107 -8.83 3.24 13.91
N LEU A 108 -9.18 2.91 12.67
CA LEU A 108 -9.48 3.86 11.59
C LEU A 108 -10.95 3.77 11.16
N GLY A 109 -11.80 3.26 12.04
CA GLY A 109 -13.25 3.18 11.91
C GLY A 109 -13.98 3.83 13.07
N ASN A 110 -15.30 3.81 13.01
CA ASN A 110 -16.17 4.27 14.09
C ASN A 110 -17.33 3.29 14.35
N LYS A 111 -18.07 3.54 15.43
CA LYS A 111 -19.20 2.69 15.87
C LYS A 111 -20.36 2.64 14.87
N ASP A 112 -20.47 3.62 13.97
CA ASP A 112 -21.49 3.65 12.91
C ASP A 112 -21.06 2.86 11.66
N GLY A 113 -19.89 2.22 11.69
CA GLY A 113 -19.33 1.46 10.56
C GLY A 113 -18.65 2.33 9.50
N ARG A 114 -18.47 3.64 9.73
CA ARG A 114 -17.68 4.49 8.82
C ARG A 114 -16.20 4.24 9.04
N ASN A 115 -15.43 4.29 7.94
CA ASN A 115 -14.00 4.06 7.92
C ASN A 115 -13.27 5.20 7.20
N ILE A 116 -12.10 5.61 7.73
CA ILE A 116 -11.16 6.45 6.97
C ILE A 116 -10.67 5.64 5.78
N LYS A 117 -10.92 6.15 4.57
CA LYS A 117 -10.44 5.56 3.30
C LYS A 117 -9.09 6.14 2.84
N LYS A 118 -8.85 7.40 3.17
CA LYS A 118 -7.65 8.17 2.83
C LYS A 118 -7.43 9.14 3.97
N ALA A 119 -6.26 9.15 4.61
CA ALA A 119 -5.99 10.19 5.59
C ALA A 119 -5.33 11.40 4.95
N SER A 120 -5.43 12.49 5.68
CA SER A 120 -4.81 13.75 5.35
C SER A 120 -3.31 13.69 5.55
N ASP A 121 -2.57 14.25 4.59
CA ASP A 121 -1.12 14.34 4.63
C ASP A 121 -0.62 14.97 5.95
N GLU A 122 0.22 14.24 6.68
CA GLU A 122 0.67 14.67 8.01
C GLU A 122 1.47 15.97 7.94
N ARG A 123 2.24 16.20 6.88
CA ARG A 123 3.03 17.44 6.72
C ARG A 123 2.10 18.63 6.58
N SER A 124 1.08 18.51 5.73
CA SER A 124 0.05 19.54 5.59
C SER A 124 -0.70 19.80 6.90
N ARG A 125 -1.12 18.74 7.62
CA ARG A 125 -1.77 18.89 8.95
C ARG A 125 -0.89 19.63 9.95
N ILE A 126 0.37 19.25 10.07
CA ILE A 126 1.33 19.90 10.98
C ILE A 126 1.55 21.36 10.57
N PHE A 127 1.71 21.62 9.28
CA PHE A 127 1.93 22.97 8.75
C PHE A 127 0.77 23.90 9.11
N HIS A 128 -0.46 23.52 8.77
CA HIS A 128 -1.65 24.37 9.01
C HIS A 128 -1.93 24.56 10.50
N ARG A 129 -1.71 23.52 11.31
CA ARG A 129 -1.94 23.59 12.76
C ARG A 129 -1.14 24.69 13.44
N TRP A 130 0.11 24.90 13.04
CA TRP A 130 0.99 25.88 13.66
C TRP A 130 1.30 27.09 12.77
N LYS A 131 0.65 27.19 11.59
CA LYS A 131 0.87 28.26 10.60
C LYS A 131 0.70 29.64 11.24
N ASP A 132 -0.40 29.87 11.93
CA ASP A 132 -0.70 31.18 12.56
C ASP A 132 0.26 31.51 13.70
N GLN A 133 0.77 30.50 14.40
CA GLN A 133 1.72 30.69 15.49
C GLN A 133 3.12 31.05 14.99
N PHE A 134 3.56 30.43 13.88
CA PHE A 134 4.97 30.48 13.48
C PHE A 134 5.29 31.22 12.17
N ALA A 135 4.35 31.34 11.22
CA ALA A 135 4.65 31.89 9.90
C ALA A 135 4.88 33.41 9.90
N ASN A 136 4.20 34.15 10.79
CA ASN A 136 4.13 35.61 10.74
C ASN A 136 4.88 36.31 11.89
N LYS A 137 5.85 35.64 12.51
CA LYS A 137 6.56 36.17 13.67
C LYS A 137 8.07 36.18 13.45
N ASN A 138 8.72 37.27 13.84
CA ASN A 138 10.16 37.30 14.07
C ASN A 138 10.43 36.53 15.37
N LEU A 139 10.49 35.21 15.23
CA LEU A 139 10.65 34.30 16.36
C LEU A 139 12.11 34.28 16.80
N ASN A 140 12.34 34.53 18.09
CA ASN A 140 13.62 34.25 18.74
C ASN A 140 13.57 32.86 19.43
N PRO A 141 14.27 31.83 18.92
CA PRO A 141 14.27 30.49 19.53
C PRO A 141 14.77 30.45 20.97
N GLU A 142 15.57 31.45 21.39
CA GLU A 142 16.11 31.54 22.75
C GLU A 142 15.03 31.91 23.78
N GLU A 143 13.96 32.57 23.35
CA GLU A 143 12.82 32.98 24.19
C GLU A 143 11.73 31.89 24.28
N MET A 144 11.86 30.81 23.52
CA MET A 144 10.90 29.72 23.49
C MET A 144 11.09 28.74 24.64
N THR A 145 9.99 28.14 25.10
CA THR A 145 10.06 26.93 25.93
C THR A 145 10.60 25.75 25.12
N LEU A 146 11.06 24.68 25.79
CA LEU A 146 11.48 23.45 25.11
C LEU A 146 10.38 22.90 24.18
N GLN A 147 9.14 22.85 24.67
CA GLN A 147 7.99 22.39 23.90
C GLN A 147 7.73 23.27 22.66
N GLN A 148 7.80 24.60 22.80
CA GLN A 148 7.61 25.51 21.68
C GLN A 148 8.72 25.36 20.63
N ARG A 149 9.97 25.14 21.06
CA ARG A 149 11.08 24.87 20.13
C ARG A 149 10.85 23.58 19.35
N GLU A 150 10.44 22.50 20.02
CA GLU A 150 10.13 21.22 19.34
C GLU A 150 9.00 21.38 18.33
N GLN A 151 7.91 22.05 18.70
CA GLN A 151 6.79 22.37 17.80
C GLN A 151 7.25 23.19 16.61
N PHE A 152 8.10 24.21 16.84
CA PHE A 152 8.66 25.03 15.78
C PHE A 152 9.54 24.23 14.81
N PHE A 153 10.41 23.34 15.32
CA PHE A 153 11.24 22.48 14.47
C PHE A 153 10.40 21.52 13.61
N ILE A 154 9.39 20.89 14.21
CA ILE A 154 8.47 19.99 13.51
C ILE A 154 7.69 20.76 12.43
N TRP A 155 7.16 21.94 12.76
CA TRP A 155 6.47 22.80 11.81
C TRP A 155 7.38 23.26 10.66
N LYS A 156 8.61 23.70 10.97
CA LYS A 156 9.58 24.14 9.96
C LYS A 156 9.96 22.99 9.01
N LYS A 157 10.11 21.78 9.54
CA LYS A 157 10.33 20.57 8.73
C LYS A 157 9.15 20.30 7.80
N ALA A 158 7.92 20.34 8.31
CA ALA A 158 6.72 20.15 7.51
C ALA A 158 6.59 21.21 6.39
N MET A 159 6.76 22.49 6.74
CA MET A 159 6.76 23.61 5.78
C MET A 159 7.79 23.40 4.65
N ASN A 160 9.02 23.04 5.00
CA ASN A 160 10.08 22.82 4.01
C ASN A 160 9.79 21.65 3.08
N GLN A 161 9.19 20.57 3.60
CA GLN A 161 8.79 19.41 2.80
C GLN A 161 7.56 19.66 1.92
N MET A 162 6.88 20.78 2.08
CA MET A 162 5.80 21.24 1.20
C MET A 162 6.29 22.24 0.14
N ASN A 163 7.60 22.55 0.11
CA ASN A 163 8.21 23.28 -1.00
C ASN A 163 8.46 22.30 -2.14
N PHE A 164 7.65 22.36 -3.17
CA PHE A 164 7.88 21.59 -4.37
C PHE A 164 8.66 22.40 -5.41
N SER A 165 9.62 21.75 -6.06
CA SER A 165 10.45 22.38 -7.09
C SER A 165 9.67 22.60 -8.39
N HIS A 166 10.19 23.45 -9.27
CA HIS A 166 9.65 23.58 -10.62
C HIS A 166 9.76 22.26 -11.41
N GLU A 167 10.82 21.49 -11.17
CA GLU A 167 11.02 20.16 -11.76
C GLU A 167 9.89 19.20 -11.36
N GLU A 168 9.52 19.13 -10.08
CA GLU A 168 8.41 18.28 -9.62
C GLU A 168 7.06 18.68 -10.24
N GLN A 169 6.83 19.97 -10.47
CA GLN A 169 5.62 20.46 -11.15
C GLN A 169 5.60 20.05 -12.63
N MET A 170 6.75 20.13 -13.30
CA MET A 170 6.92 19.69 -14.69
C MET A 170 6.76 18.17 -14.83
N GLU A 171 7.29 17.40 -13.88
CA GLU A 171 7.10 15.93 -13.81
C GLU A 171 5.62 15.58 -13.72
N LEU A 172 4.85 16.22 -12.82
CA LEU A 172 3.42 15.98 -12.72
C LEU A 172 2.71 16.32 -14.04
N MET A 173 3.03 17.47 -14.66
CA MET A 173 2.46 17.86 -15.95
C MET A 173 2.72 16.80 -17.03
N PHE A 174 3.94 16.26 -17.09
CA PHE A 174 4.30 15.21 -18.03
C PHE A 174 3.52 13.91 -17.78
N ILE A 175 3.37 13.50 -16.52
CA ILE A 175 2.59 12.32 -16.13
C ILE A 175 1.12 12.51 -16.49
N GLU A 176 0.55 13.70 -16.30
CA GLU A 176 -0.84 13.99 -16.69
C GLU A 176 -1.07 13.90 -18.19
N VAL A 177 -0.17 14.48 -19.00
CA VAL A 177 -0.25 14.43 -20.46
C VAL A 177 -0.13 13.00 -20.94
N THR A 178 0.84 12.25 -20.40
CA THR A 178 1.05 10.83 -20.70
C THR A 178 -0.18 10.00 -20.34
N THR A 179 -0.74 10.20 -19.14
CA THR A 179 -1.94 9.48 -18.68
C THR A 179 -3.16 9.75 -19.56
N LYS A 180 -3.35 11.00 -20.01
CA LYS A 180 -4.40 11.34 -20.99
C LYS A 180 -4.20 10.62 -22.33
N ALA A 181 -2.96 10.52 -22.81
CA ALA A 181 -2.65 9.78 -24.03
C ALA A 181 -2.91 8.27 -23.84
N LEU A 182 -2.51 7.70 -22.71
CA LEU A 182 -2.78 6.30 -22.37
C LEU A 182 -4.29 6.00 -22.31
N LYS A 183 -5.09 6.85 -21.68
CA LYS A 183 -6.56 6.71 -21.66
C LYS A 183 -7.18 6.73 -23.06
N LYS A 184 -6.63 7.54 -23.97
CA LYS A 184 -7.06 7.56 -25.38
C LYS A 184 -6.68 6.26 -26.08
N HIS A 185 -5.47 5.76 -25.87
CA HIS A 185 -5.00 4.50 -26.44
C HIS A 185 -5.81 3.31 -25.90
N ASP A 186 -6.03 3.24 -24.59
CA ASP A 186 -6.88 2.25 -23.93
C ASP A 186 -8.27 2.19 -24.56
N LYS A 187 -8.94 3.33 -24.76
CA LYS A 187 -10.26 3.37 -25.38
C LYS A 187 -10.28 2.73 -26.78
N ILE A 188 -9.26 2.99 -27.60
CA ILE A 188 -9.13 2.41 -28.95
C ILE A 188 -8.90 0.90 -28.84
N LEU A 189 -8.00 0.48 -27.96
CA LEU A 189 -7.65 -0.93 -27.76
C LEU A 189 -8.86 -1.73 -27.27
N ARG A 190 -9.59 -1.24 -26.27
CA ARG A 190 -10.82 -1.88 -25.78
C ARG A 190 -11.87 -2.04 -26.87
N GLN A 191 -12.03 -1.01 -27.71
CA GLN A 191 -12.95 -1.06 -28.85
C GLN A 191 -12.55 -2.11 -29.89
N GLU A 192 -11.27 -2.21 -30.26
CA GLU A 192 -10.81 -3.21 -31.23
C GLU A 192 -10.75 -4.62 -30.66
N MET A 193 -10.48 -4.77 -29.36
CA MET A 193 -10.42 -6.06 -28.66
C MET A 193 -11.80 -6.58 -28.25
N GLY A 194 -12.80 -5.70 -28.17
CA GLY A 194 -14.14 -6.03 -27.69
C GLY A 194 -14.17 -6.41 -26.21
N CYS A 195 -13.30 -5.84 -25.38
CA CYS A 195 -13.24 -6.11 -23.93
C CYS A 195 -12.94 -4.84 -23.12
N GLU A 196 -13.49 -4.77 -21.90
CA GLU A 196 -13.20 -3.66 -20.98
C GLU A 196 -11.83 -3.81 -20.29
N GLU A 197 -11.42 -5.05 -20.02
CA GLU A 197 -10.15 -5.35 -19.36
C GLU A 197 -9.25 -6.23 -20.22
N TYR A 198 -7.96 -5.92 -20.20
CA TYR A 198 -6.92 -6.72 -20.81
C TYR A 198 -5.62 -6.63 -20.01
N THR A 199 -4.84 -7.72 -20.03
CA THR A 199 -3.52 -7.78 -19.38
C THR A 199 -2.43 -7.26 -20.31
N CYS A 200 -1.26 -6.96 -19.74
CA CYS A 200 -0.07 -6.64 -20.52
C CYS A 200 0.25 -7.75 -21.54
N GLU A 201 0.23 -9.02 -21.12
CA GLU A 201 0.44 -10.18 -22.00
C GLU A 201 -0.59 -10.27 -23.14
N LYS A 202 -1.87 -10.04 -22.84
CA LYS A 202 -2.91 -10.05 -23.87
C LYS A 202 -2.68 -8.94 -24.90
N LEU A 203 -2.27 -7.75 -24.46
CA LEU A 203 -1.95 -6.64 -25.35
C LEU A 203 -0.71 -6.93 -26.22
N GLU A 204 0.32 -7.57 -25.65
CA GLU A 204 1.52 -8.00 -26.40
C GLU A 204 1.16 -8.88 -27.59
N ASN A 205 0.24 -9.82 -27.39
CA ASN A 205 -0.17 -10.78 -28.41
C ASN A 205 -1.27 -10.25 -29.35
N PHE A 206 -2.01 -9.21 -28.93
CA PHE A 206 -3.09 -8.64 -29.72
C PHE A 206 -2.59 -7.98 -31.01
N GLN A 207 -3.26 -8.19 -32.15
CA GLN A 207 -2.92 -7.59 -33.44
C GLN A 207 -4.02 -6.61 -33.86
N PRO A 208 -3.85 -5.29 -33.64
CA PRO A 208 -4.84 -4.31 -34.01
C PRO A 208 -5.07 -4.25 -35.53
N ALA A 209 -6.33 -4.14 -35.93
CA ALA A 209 -6.71 -4.10 -37.34
C ALA A 209 -6.45 -2.71 -37.95
N SER A 210 -6.69 -1.65 -37.18
CA SER A 210 -6.58 -0.28 -37.67
C SER A 210 -5.17 0.31 -37.48
N LYS A 211 -4.82 1.33 -38.27
CA LYS A 211 -3.59 2.11 -38.06
C LYS A 211 -3.56 2.74 -36.66
N MET A 212 -4.69 3.28 -36.22
CA MET A 212 -4.83 3.89 -34.89
C MET A 212 -4.65 2.85 -33.77
N GLY A 213 -5.15 1.64 -33.96
CA GLY A 213 -4.98 0.53 -33.03
C GLY A 213 -3.52 0.11 -32.90
N LYS A 214 -2.78 0.07 -34.01
CA LYS A 214 -1.34 -0.24 -34.01
C LYS A 214 -0.53 0.81 -33.25
N GLU A 215 -0.84 2.09 -33.47
CA GLU A 215 -0.24 3.22 -32.73
C GLU A 215 -0.61 3.17 -31.24
N ALA A 216 -1.88 2.86 -30.93
CA ALA A 216 -2.36 2.73 -29.56
C ALA A 216 -1.68 1.60 -28.80
N LYS A 217 -1.55 0.42 -29.44
CA LYS A 217 -0.80 -0.72 -28.89
C LYS A 217 0.64 -0.31 -28.60
N LEU A 218 1.32 0.30 -29.58
CA LEU A 218 2.71 0.70 -29.42
C LEU A 218 2.89 1.65 -28.22
N GLY A 219 2.06 2.71 -28.14
CA GLY A 219 2.16 3.70 -27.06
C GLY A 219 1.85 3.10 -25.68
N PHE A 220 0.74 2.36 -25.57
CA PHE A 220 0.30 1.79 -24.30
C PHE A 220 1.27 0.71 -23.79
N LEU A 221 1.64 -0.23 -24.66
CA LEU A 221 2.55 -1.31 -24.30
C LEU A 221 3.96 -0.82 -23.96
N THR A 222 4.47 0.20 -24.67
CA THR A 222 5.78 0.81 -24.34
C THR A 222 5.76 1.36 -22.91
N CYS A 223 4.67 2.03 -22.51
CA CYS A 223 4.54 2.55 -21.16
C CYS A 223 4.48 1.43 -20.12
N MET A 224 3.67 0.39 -20.36
CA MET A 224 3.57 -0.78 -19.46
C MET A 224 4.95 -1.42 -19.23
N LYS A 225 5.74 -1.59 -20.29
CA LYS A 225 7.10 -2.16 -20.21
C LYS A 225 8.09 -1.25 -19.50
N MET A 226 7.99 0.07 -19.72
CA MET A 226 8.89 1.04 -19.09
C MET A 226 8.66 1.12 -17.57
N ILE A 227 7.41 0.97 -17.11
CA ILE A 227 7.06 0.94 -15.69
C ILE A 227 7.40 -0.43 -15.06
N GLY A 228 7.57 -1.47 -15.89
CA GLY A 228 7.89 -2.82 -15.44
C GLY A 228 6.69 -3.53 -14.81
N LEU A 229 5.50 -3.33 -15.37
CA LEU A 229 4.29 -3.98 -14.88
C LEU A 229 4.35 -5.50 -15.08
N ASP A 230 3.75 -6.22 -14.14
CA ASP A 230 3.57 -7.66 -14.25
C ASP A 230 2.73 -8.03 -15.48
N ALA A 231 3.02 -9.19 -16.09
CA ALA A 231 2.37 -9.64 -17.31
C ALA A 231 0.84 -9.78 -17.18
N GLU A 232 0.38 -10.15 -15.97
CA GLU A 232 -1.02 -10.34 -15.60
C GLU A 232 -1.72 -9.03 -15.19
N GLU A 233 -0.97 -7.92 -15.05
CA GLU A 233 -1.52 -6.63 -14.61
C GLU A 233 -2.51 -6.07 -15.63
N LYS A 234 -3.64 -5.54 -15.15
CA LYS A 234 -4.73 -5.07 -16.00
C LYS A 234 -4.55 -3.60 -16.37
N ASN A 235 -5.01 -3.25 -17.57
CA ASN A 235 -5.11 -1.86 -18.04
C ASN A 235 -5.86 -0.95 -17.05
N THR A 236 -6.94 -1.43 -16.44
CA THR A 236 -7.77 -0.68 -15.49
C THR A 236 -7.02 -0.34 -14.21
N VAL A 237 -6.23 -1.27 -13.69
CA VAL A 237 -5.41 -1.08 -12.48
C VAL A 237 -4.33 -0.03 -12.74
N LEU A 238 -3.58 -0.14 -13.84
CA LEU A 238 -2.58 0.85 -14.23
C LEU A 238 -3.18 2.27 -14.31
N LEU A 239 -4.31 2.41 -14.99
CA LEU A 239 -4.94 3.71 -15.17
C LEU A 239 -5.47 4.29 -13.85
N SER A 240 -6.00 3.44 -12.96
CA SER A 240 -6.43 3.86 -11.61
C SER A 240 -5.24 4.35 -10.78
N GLN A 241 -4.14 3.59 -10.76
CA GLN A 241 -2.93 3.97 -10.02
C GLN A 241 -2.33 5.30 -10.51
N LEU A 242 -2.33 5.53 -11.83
CA LEU A 242 -1.89 6.80 -12.40
C LEU A 242 -2.79 7.96 -11.98
N ASP A 243 -4.11 7.77 -12.00
CA ASP A 243 -5.07 8.78 -11.56
C ASP A 243 -4.92 9.10 -10.07
N GLU A 244 -4.77 8.08 -9.22
CA GLU A 244 -4.54 8.23 -7.79
C GLU A 244 -3.23 8.98 -7.50
N TYR A 245 -2.16 8.64 -8.23
CA TYR A 245 -0.88 9.34 -8.12
C TYR A 245 -1.01 10.83 -8.49
N ILE A 246 -1.69 11.13 -9.61
CA ILE A 246 -1.93 12.50 -10.07
C ILE A 246 -2.75 13.29 -9.04
N ASP A 247 -3.87 12.73 -8.55
CA ASP A 247 -4.73 13.36 -7.54
C ASP A 247 -3.98 13.62 -6.24
N GLY A 248 -3.20 12.63 -5.78
CA GLY A 248 -2.35 12.75 -4.60
C GLY A 248 -1.33 13.87 -4.74
N LYS A 249 -0.64 13.96 -5.87
CA LYS A 249 0.34 15.03 -6.14
C LYS A 249 -0.32 16.40 -6.24
N LYS A 250 -1.43 16.54 -6.96
CA LYS A 250 -2.20 17.79 -7.04
C LYS A 250 -2.63 18.28 -5.66
N THR A 251 -3.21 17.39 -4.86
CA THR A 251 -3.58 17.67 -3.47
C THR A 251 -2.36 18.16 -2.67
N ALA A 252 -1.20 17.53 -2.84
CA ALA A 252 0.03 17.93 -2.19
C ALA A 252 0.49 19.34 -2.62
N PHE A 253 0.46 19.67 -3.91
CA PHE A 253 0.83 21.00 -4.42
C PHE A 253 -0.06 22.12 -3.87
N GLU A 254 -1.36 21.87 -3.72
CA GLU A 254 -2.33 22.84 -3.19
C GLU A 254 -2.31 22.92 -1.65
N SER A 255 -1.64 21.98 -0.98
CA SER A 255 -1.74 21.75 0.47
C SER A 255 -1.19 22.86 1.35
N LYS A 256 -0.48 23.86 0.81
CA LYS A 256 -0.04 25.05 1.57
C LYS A 256 -1.12 26.10 1.73
N GLU A 257 -1.95 26.23 0.71
CA GLU A 257 -3.02 27.22 0.66
C GLU A 257 -4.30 26.63 1.25
N LYS A 258 -4.54 25.35 1.00
CA LYS A 258 -5.73 24.64 1.46
C LYS A 258 -5.40 23.71 2.62
N ALA A 259 -6.04 23.94 3.77
CA ALA A 259 -5.97 23.01 4.89
C ALA A 259 -6.60 21.66 4.49
N PRO A 260 -5.99 20.53 4.88
CA PRO A 260 -6.53 19.24 4.56
C PRO A 260 -7.75 18.94 5.47
N PRO A 261 -8.71 18.13 5.02
CA PRO A 261 -9.86 17.74 5.83
C PRO A 261 -9.44 16.99 7.10
N ASP A 262 -10.20 17.12 8.19
CA ASP A 262 -9.94 16.39 9.43
C ASP A 262 -10.84 15.14 9.55
N TYR A 263 -10.50 14.12 8.76
CA TYR A 263 -11.24 12.86 8.75
C TYR A 263 -11.23 12.15 10.11
N ARG A 264 -10.21 12.36 10.95
CA ARG A 264 -10.17 11.75 12.28
C ARG A 264 -11.25 12.36 13.16
N ALA A 265 -11.34 13.69 13.22
CA ALA A 265 -12.40 14.36 13.95
C ALA A 265 -13.80 14.04 13.38
N GLU A 266 -13.95 13.93 12.07
CA GLU A 266 -15.24 13.68 11.41
C GLU A 266 -15.74 12.22 11.55
N ILE A 267 -14.82 11.25 11.45
CA ILE A 267 -15.16 9.83 11.37
C ILE A 267 -14.89 9.15 12.72
N ILE A 268 -13.64 9.18 13.18
CA ILE A 268 -13.20 8.39 14.34
C ILE A 268 -13.70 9.04 15.63
N GLY A 269 -13.59 10.36 15.73
CA GLY A 269 -13.90 11.12 16.94
C GLY A 269 -12.87 10.94 18.07
N ASP A 270 -11.67 10.45 17.75
CA ASP A 270 -10.56 10.32 18.70
C ASP A 270 -9.82 11.64 18.91
N ASN A 271 -9.12 11.72 20.03
CA ASN A 271 -8.10 12.72 20.28
C ASN A 271 -6.73 12.16 19.88
N TYR A 272 -6.34 12.43 18.64
CA TYR A 272 -5.04 12.04 18.04
C TYR A 272 -3.80 12.41 18.88
N TYR A 273 -3.95 13.34 19.83
CA TYR A 273 -2.86 13.85 20.66
C TYR A 273 -2.85 13.35 22.09
N ASN A 274 -3.87 12.59 22.46
CA ASN A 274 -3.91 11.94 23.74
C ASN A 274 -3.55 10.47 23.55
N LEU A 275 -2.31 10.10 23.92
CA LEU A 275 -1.86 8.70 23.90
C LEU A 275 -2.68 7.79 24.83
N ASN A 276 -3.45 8.36 25.76
CA ASN A 276 -4.35 7.61 26.63
C ASN A 276 -5.78 7.54 26.08
N ASP A 277 -6.05 8.11 24.91
CA ASP A 277 -7.36 7.95 24.28
C ASP A 277 -7.54 6.50 23.81
N ARG A 278 -8.67 5.91 24.20
CA ARG A 278 -8.94 4.47 24.12
C ARG A 278 -10.42 4.24 23.82
N PHE A 279 -10.74 3.01 23.45
CA PHE A 279 -12.13 2.55 23.25
C PHE A 279 -12.89 3.27 22.11
N TYR A 280 -12.14 3.63 21.07
CA TYR A 280 -12.66 4.05 19.76
C TYR A 280 -12.35 2.98 18.70
N GLY A 281 -12.93 3.12 17.52
CA GLY A 281 -12.78 2.14 16.44
C GLY A 281 -13.99 1.22 16.27
N ASN A 282 -13.78 0.12 15.56
CA ASN A 282 -14.76 -0.97 15.39
C ASN A 282 -14.05 -2.31 15.08
N GLY A 283 -14.80 -3.41 15.01
CA GLY A 283 -14.31 -4.75 14.65
C GLY A 283 -14.12 -4.98 13.14
N ASP A 284 -14.34 -3.99 12.28
CA ASP A 284 -14.18 -4.14 10.82
C ASP A 284 -12.70 -4.05 10.43
N VAL A 285 -11.97 -5.15 10.62
CA VAL A 285 -10.54 -5.26 10.29
C VAL A 285 -10.26 -5.38 8.79
N MET A 286 -11.28 -5.57 7.95
CA MET A 286 -11.12 -5.53 6.49
C MET A 286 -11.04 -4.08 6.03
N GLY A 287 -11.98 -3.25 6.46
CA GLY A 287 -12.05 -1.86 6.05
C GLY A 287 -12.15 -1.71 4.53
N PRO A 288 -11.87 -0.51 3.99
CA PRO A 288 -12.06 -0.22 2.57
C PRO A 288 -10.93 -0.75 1.66
N ASN A 289 -9.69 -0.86 2.17
CA ASN A 289 -8.48 -1.14 1.38
C ASN A 289 -7.59 -2.20 2.08
N PRO A 290 -8.01 -3.48 2.12
CA PRO A 290 -7.29 -4.52 2.85
C PRO A 290 -6.03 -5.06 2.14
N ASP A 291 -5.71 -4.62 0.92
CA ASP A 291 -4.77 -5.31 0.03
C ASP A 291 -3.35 -5.44 0.61
N HIS A 292 -2.81 -4.36 1.19
CA HIS A 292 -1.44 -4.36 1.72
C HIS A 292 -1.30 -5.29 2.93
N GLY A 293 -2.20 -5.18 3.91
CA GLY A 293 -2.17 -6.07 5.08
C GLY A 293 -2.53 -7.53 4.73
N THR A 294 -3.34 -7.77 3.69
CA THR A 294 -3.58 -9.11 3.12
C THR A 294 -2.28 -9.69 2.55
N HIS A 295 -1.56 -8.92 1.73
CA HIS A 295 -0.28 -9.32 1.16
C HIS A 295 0.77 -9.60 2.24
N VAL A 296 0.93 -8.70 3.22
CA VAL A 296 1.83 -8.88 4.36
C VAL A 296 1.48 -10.14 5.16
N SER A 297 0.19 -10.34 5.46
CA SER A 297 -0.27 -11.51 6.22
C SER A 297 -0.05 -12.82 5.47
N GLY A 298 -0.21 -12.81 4.14
CA GLY A 298 0.10 -13.96 3.29
C GLY A 298 1.58 -14.34 3.32
N LEU A 299 2.49 -13.36 3.23
CA LEU A 299 3.92 -13.63 3.37
C LEU A 299 4.26 -14.26 4.72
N ILE A 300 3.60 -13.82 5.79
CA ILE A 300 3.84 -14.35 7.15
C ILE A 300 3.29 -15.77 7.29
N ALA A 301 2.01 -15.99 6.95
CA ALA A 301 1.25 -17.13 7.45
C ALA A 301 0.25 -17.73 6.44
N ALA A 302 0.29 -17.40 5.15
CA ALA A 302 -0.56 -18.07 4.14
C ALA A 302 -0.52 -19.60 4.34
N GLN A 303 -1.68 -20.24 4.24
CA GLN A 303 -1.83 -21.62 4.67
C GLN A 303 -0.94 -22.53 3.83
N ARG A 304 0.07 -23.11 4.49
CA ARG A 304 1.03 -23.99 3.82
C ARG A 304 0.37 -25.27 3.29
N ASN A 305 0.83 -25.74 2.13
CA ASN A 305 0.47 -27.02 1.51
C ASN A 305 -1.01 -27.18 1.11
N ASN A 306 -1.76 -26.09 0.90
CA ASN A 306 -3.15 -26.15 0.42
C ASN A 306 -3.27 -26.05 -1.12
N GLY A 307 -2.17 -25.72 -1.82
CA GLY A 307 -2.14 -25.56 -3.28
C GLY A 307 -2.73 -24.24 -3.79
N ILE A 308 -3.02 -23.29 -2.91
CA ILE A 308 -3.53 -21.95 -3.21
C ILE A 308 -2.40 -20.95 -2.93
N GLY A 309 -2.27 -19.92 -3.77
CA GLY A 309 -1.36 -18.81 -3.50
C GLY A 309 0.10 -19.23 -3.26
N ILE A 310 0.62 -18.90 -2.08
CA ILE A 310 1.98 -19.20 -1.64
C ILE A 310 1.95 -19.91 -0.28
N ASP A 311 2.99 -20.68 0.01
CA ASP A 311 3.23 -21.13 1.38
C ASP A 311 3.78 -19.96 2.22
N GLY A 312 3.07 -19.54 3.28
CA GLY A 312 3.57 -18.52 4.22
C GLY A 312 4.87 -18.93 4.91
N VAL A 313 5.67 -17.96 5.35
CA VAL A 313 6.97 -18.22 6.00
C VAL A 313 6.84 -19.14 7.22
N ALA A 314 5.89 -18.86 8.10
CA ALA A 314 5.75 -19.54 9.39
C ALA A 314 4.59 -20.54 9.39
N ASP A 315 4.86 -21.73 9.90
CA ASP A 315 3.84 -22.75 10.20
C ASP A 315 3.25 -22.55 11.60
N ASN A 316 1.98 -22.92 11.79
CA ASN A 316 1.18 -22.74 13.03
C ASN A 316 1.12 -21.31 13.57
N VAL A 317 0.88 -20.32 12.70
CA VAL A 317 0.63 -18.94 13.10
C VAL A 317 -0.87 -18.61 12.99
N ARG A 318 -1.33 -17.72 13.87
CA ARG A 318 -2.61 -17.04 13.74
C ARG A 318 -2.42 -15.53 13.61
N ILE A 319 -3.08 -14.92 12.64
CA ILE A 319 -2.94 -13.49 12.35
C ILE A 319 -4.05 -12.71 13.03
N MET A 320 -3.67 -11.80 13.93
CA MET A 320 -4.57 -10.78 14.50
C MET A 320 -4.33 -9.48 13.74
N MET A 321 -5.37 -8.89 13.16
CA MET A 321 -5.23 -7.65 12.40
C MET A 321 -5.53 -6.43 13.28
N LEU A 322 -4.58 -5.50 13.35
CA LEU A 322 -4.76 -4.17 13.92
C LEU A 322 -4.71 -3.14 12.80
N ARG A 323 -5.87 -2.67 12.35
CA ARG A 323 -5.95 -1.68 11.29
C ARG A 323 -5.61 -0.30 11.83
N VAL A 324 -4.44 0.21 11.44
CA VAL A 324 -3.87 1.49 11.89
C VAL A 324 -3.26 2.31 10.74
N VAL A 325 -3.23 1.75 9.53
CA VAL A 325 -2.73 2.38 8.30
C VAL A 325 -3.89 2.53 7.30
N HIS A 326 -3.81 3.48 6.37
CA HIS A 326 -4.84 3.79 5.38
C HIS A 326 -4.26 3.91 3.98
#